data_AF-A0A7I7LCS1-F1
#
_entry.id   AF-A0A7I7LCS1-F1
#
_cell.length_a   1.000
_cell.length_b   1.000
_cell.length_c   1.000
_cell.angle_alpha   90.00
_cell.angle_beta   90.00
_cell.angle_gamma   90.00
#
_symmetry.space_group_name_H-M   'P 1'
#
loop_
_entity.id
_entity.type
_entity.pdbx_description
1 polymer ?
#
loop_
_entity_poly.entity_id
_entity_poly.type
_entity_poly.pdbx_seq_one_letter_code
_entity_poly.pdbx_strand_id
1 'polypeptide(L)'
;MSPWPPSSPTTASAISRQDLVQADGRGPALDAVYLPPGRSAYVTSRGLSGAGAPLGRRYLVTDAGVRYLIRDEDTARHLGLLTPTAAPWPMLATLPEGPELSGANASVAYDVVAADPPVPAPGPATECPGGQCRQQPHQADR
;
A
#
# COMPACT_ATOMS: atom_id res chain seq x y z
N MET A 1 15.64 17.15 30.15
CA MET A 1 14.41 16.36 29.91
C MET A 1 13.50 17.20 29.04
N SER A 2 13.64 17.12 27.71
CA SER A 2 12.82 17.95 26.81
C SER A 2 11.46 17.28 26.63
N PRO A 3 10.33 18.00 26.82
CA PRO A 3 9.01 17.45 26.58
C PRO A 3 8.79 17.25 25.06
N TRP A 4 8.15 16.15 24.71
CA TRP A 4 7.77 15.81 23.33
C TRP A 4 6.72 16.81 22.80
N PRO A 5 6.72 17.19 21.51
CA PRO A 5 5.70 18.07 20.96
C PRO A 5 4.31 17.40 20.96
N PRO A 6 3.21 18.16 21.16
CA PRO A 6 1.87 17.60 21.07
C PRO A 6 1.61 17.09 19.65
N SER A 7 0.99 15.92 19.53
CA SER A 7 0.52 15.37 18.25
C SER A 7 -0.42 16.37 17.56
N SER A 8 -0.16 16.68 16.30
CA SER A 8 -1.02 17.55 15.48
C SER A 8 -2.47 17.04 15.48
N PRO A 9 -3.47 17.93 15.42
CA PRO A 9 -4.85 17.50 15.29
C PRO A 9 -5.00 16.70 14.00
N THR A 10 -5.60 15.50 14.08
CA THR A 10 -6.05 14.78 12.91
C THR A 10 -7.09 15.64 12.20
N THR A 11 -6.70 16.32 11.13
CA THR A 11 -7.65 16.99 10.24
C THR A 11 -8.68 15.94 9.80
N ALA A 12 -9.96 16.26 9.95
CA ALA A 12 -11.03 15.42 9.45
C ALA A 12 -10.81 15.19 7.94
N SER A 13 -10.46 13.96 7.55
CA SER A 13 -10.32 13.61 6.15
C SER A 13 -11.67 13.75 5.47
N ALA A 14 -11.73 14.55 4.41
CA ALA A 14 -12.90 14.64 3.56
C ALA A 14 -13.15 13.29 2.87
N ILE A 15 -14.42 12.93 2.69
CA ILE A 15 -14.82 11.77 1.90
C ILE A 15 -14.67 12.16 0.43
N SER A 16 -13.74 11.53 -0.29
CA SER A 16 -13.47 11.83 -1.70
C SER A 16 -13.94 10.70 -2.61
N ARG A 17 -14.56 11.07 -3.74
CA ARG A 17 -14.79 10.16 -4.86
C ARG A 17 -13.44 9.71 -5.41
N GLN A 18 -13.28 8.42 -5.66
CA GLN A 18 -12.18 7.88 -6.45
C GLN A 18 -12.75 7.29 -7.73
N ASP A 19 -12.29 7.78 -8.88
CA ASP A 19 -12.61 7.18 -10.18
C ASP A 19 -11.80 5.92 -10.36
N LEU A 20 -12.44 4.89 -10.90
CA LEU A 20 -11.87 3.56 -11.01
C LEU A 20 -11.25 3.34 -12.40
N VAL A 21 -10.20 2.51 -12.46
CA VAL A 21 -9.44 2.25 -13.70
C VAL A 21 -10.32 1.64 -14.81
N GLN A 22 -11.30 0.81 -14.45
CA GLN A 22 -12.25 0.22 -15.40
C GLN A 22 -13.52 1.07 -15.64
N ALA A 23 -13.52 2.35 -15.28
CA ALA A 23 -14.66 3.22 -15.57
C ALA A 23 -14.98 3.19 -17.07
N ASP A 24 -16.25 2.93 -17.41
CA ASP A 24 -16.75 2.82 -18.79
C ASP A 24 -17.92 3.79 -19.07
N GLY A 25 -18.28 4.62 -18.09
CA GLY A 25 -19.25 5.70 -18.16
C GLY A 25 -20.70 5.25 -18.21
N ARG A 26 -21.13 4.65 -19.33
CA ARG A 26 -22.50 4.14 -19.50
C ARG A 26 -22.56 2.62 -19.63
N GLY A 27 -21.42 1.95 -19.56
CA GLY A 27 -21.36 0.51 -19.59
C GLY A 27 -21.68 -0.08 -18.20
N PRO A 28 -21.51 -1.40 -18.06
CA PRO A 28 -21.84 -2.11 -16.83
C PRO A 28 -20.78 -1.98 -15.73
N ALA A 29 -19.60 -1.43 -16.00
CA ALA A 29 -18.55 -1.31 -15.00
C ALA A 29 -18.88 -0.23 -13.96
N LEU A 30 -18.29 -0.36 -12.77
CA LEU A 30 -18.35 0.71 -11.79
C LEU A 30 -17.34 1.79 -12.18
N ASP A 31 -17.82 3.02 -12.26
CA ASP A 31 -16.98 4.18 -12.60
C ASP A 31 -16.25 4.75 -11.40
N ALA A 32 -16.84 4.67 -10.21
CA ALA A 32 -16.30 5.31 -9.02
C ALA A 32 -16.69 4.63 -7.71
N VAL A 33 -15.86 4.85 -6.71
CA VAL A 33 -16.09 4.43 -5.32
C VAL A 33 -15.95 5.62 -4.37
N TYR A 34 -16.59 5.52 -3.21
CA TYR A 34 -16.53 6.52 -2.14
C TYR A 34 -16.26 5.85 -0.80
N LEU A 35 -15.02 5.92 -0.32
CA LEU A 35 -14.64 5.57 1.04
C LEU A 35 -13.80 6.72 1.61
N PRO A 36 -13.83 6.94 2.94
CA PRO A 36 -12.86 7.84 3.55
C PRO A 36 -11.44 7.32 3.28
N PRO A 37 -10.46 8.21 3.01
CA PRO A 37 -9.11 7.78 2.68
C PRO A 37 -8.49 6.98 3.82
N GLY A 38 -7.76 5.92 3.47
CA GLY A 38 -7.17 5.00 4.45
C GLY A 38 -8.19 4.15 5.23
N ARG A 39 -9.45 4.08 4.76
CA ARG A 39 -10.46 3.15 5.27
C ARG A 39 -10.74 2.06 4.26
N SER A 40 -11.19 0.92 4.78
CA SER A 40 -11.63 -0.22 4.00
C SER A 40 -12.96 -0.74 4.52
N ALA A 41 -13.71 -1.38 3.64
CA ALA A 41 -14.98 -2.03 3.97
C ALA A 41 -14.79 -3.55 3.96
N TYR A 42 -15.17 -4.19 5.05
CA TYR A 42 -15.24 -5.65 5.15
C TYR A 42 -16.64 -6.11 4.78
N VAL A 43 -16.76 -6.88 3.70
CA VAL A 43 -18.05 -7.25 3.11
C VAL A 43 -18.16 -8.75 2.85
N THR A 44 -19.38 -9.27 2.89
CA THR A 44 -19.71 -10.64 2.44
C THR A 44 -20.61 -10.56 1.22
N SER A 45 -20.34 -11.40 0.21
CA SER A 45 -21.15 -11.42 -1.00
C SER A 45 -22.53 -12.02 -0.73
N ARG A 46 -23.55 -11.39 -1.30
CA ARG A 46 -24.93 -11.86 -1.24
C ARG A 46 -25.56 -11.81 -2.63
N GLY A 47 -26.24 -12.88 -3.03
CA GLY A 47 -27.03 -12.89 -4.26
C GLY A 47 -28.28 -12.01 -4.12
N LEU A 48 -28.73 -11.43 -5.24
CA LEU A 48 -29.97 -10.63 -5.30
C LEU A 48 -31.24 -11.50 -5.28
N SER A 49 -31.12 -12.82 -5.45
CA SER A 49 -32.25 -13.72 -5.71
C SER A 49 -33.10 -14.11 -4.47
N GLY A 50 -32.97 -13.41 -3.34
CA GLY A 50 -33.77 -13.67 -2.14
C GLY A 50 -33.26 -14.82 -1.26
N ALA A 51 -33.87 -14.94 -0.08
CA ALA A 51 -33.30 -15.49 1.15
C ALA A 51 -32.88 -16.98 1.11
N GLY A 52 -31.78 -17.29 1.81
CA GLY A 52 -31.36 -18.67 2.11
C GLY A 52 -30.00 -19.09 1.53
N ALA A 53 -29.38 -18.27 0.67
CA ALA A 53 -28.04 -18.57 0.19
C ALA A 53 -27.03 -18.50 1.36
N PRO A 54 -26.12 -19.49 1.48
CA PRO A 54 -25.05 -19.44 2.48
C PRO A 54 -24.27 -18.13 2.36
N LEU A 55 -23.74 -17.64 3.50
CA LEU A 55 -22.88 -16.47 3.53
C LEU A 55 -21.83 -16.62 2.42
N GLY A 56 -21.87 -15.69 1.46
CA GLY A 56 -20.97 -15.75 0.33
C GLY A 56 -19.52 -15.48 0.76
N ARG A 57 -18.64 -15.49 -0.23
CA ARG A 57 -17.22 -15.15 -0.05
C ARG A 57 -17.07 -13.80 0.65
N ARG A 58 -16.00 -13.67 1.43
CA ARG A 58 -15.65 -12.47 2.20
C ARG A 58 -14.63 -11.64 1.44
N TYR A 59 -14.80 -10.33 1.42
CA TYR A 59 -13.93 -9.42 0.70
C TYR A 59 -13.55 -8.21 1.55
N LEU A 60 -12.34 -7.72 1.34
CA LEU A 60 -11.92 -6.39 1.77
C LEU A 60 -11.95 -5.46 0.56
N VAL A 61 -12.67 -4.34 0.67
CA VAL A 61 -12.69 -3.30 -0.36
C VAL A 61 -11.94 -2.08 0.16
N THR A 62 -10.92 -1.63 -0.56
CA THR A 62 -10.10 -0.46 -0.16
C THR A 62 -10.70 0.84 -0.70
N ASP A 63 -10.17 1.98 -0.25
CA ASP A 63 -10.54 3.31 -0.76
C ASP A 63 -10.12 3.55 -2.22
N ALA A 64 -9.17 2.77 -2.73
CA ALA A 64 -8.86 2.69 -4.16
C ALA A 64 -9.89 1.89 -4.98
N GLY A 65 -10.88 1.28 -4.32
CA GLY A 65 -11.95 0.51 -4.96
C GLY A 65 -11.52 -0.87 -5.45
N VAL A 66 -10.42 -1.42 -4.94
CA VAL A 66 -10.00 -2.79 -5.26
C VAL A 66 -10.62 -3.75 -4.26
N ARG A 67 -11.19 -4.87 -4.74
CA ARG A 67 -11.68 -5.97 -3.89
C ARG A 67 -10.59 -7.01 -3.71
N TYR A 68 -10.36 -7.45 -2.49
CA TYR A 68 -9.45 -8.54 -2.16
C TYR A 68 -10.24 -9.66 -1.49
N LEU A 69 -10.09 -10.89 -1.97
CA LEU A 69 -10.74 -12.05 -1.35
C LEU A 69 -10.07 -12.35 0.00
N ILE A 70 -10.87 -12.59 1.04
CA ILE A 70 -10.37 -13.08 2.33
C ILE A 70 -10.60 -14.59 2.37
N ARG A 71 -9.52 -15.35 2.57
CA ARG A 71 -9.55 -16.82 2.53
C ARG A 71 -10.55 -17.41 3.54
N ASP A 72 -10.47 -16.97 4.78
CA ASP A 72 -11.23 -17.53 5.90
C ASP A 72 -11.41 -16.52 7.04
N GLU A 73 -12.20 -16.89 8.04
CA GLU A 73 -12.52 -16.04 9.18
C GLU A 73 -11.33 -15.83 10.14
N ASP A 74 -10.39 -16.77 10.17
CA ASP A 74 -9.16 -16.65 10.96
C ASP A 74 -8.26 -15.56 10.38
N THR A 75 -8.11 -15.53 9.06
CA THR A 75 -7.46 -14.45 8.31
C THR A 75 -8.16 -13.12 8.57
N ALA A 76 -9.51 -13.09 8.56
CA ALA A 76 -10.26 -11.87 8.89
C ALA A 76 -9.94 -11.37 10.31
N ARG A 77 -9.87 -12.27 11.29
CA ARG A 77 -9.50 -11.93 12.68
C ARG A 77 -8.07 -11.40 12.79
N HIS A 78 -7.11 -12.03 12.11
CA HIS A 78 -5.73 -11.55 12.07
C HIS A 78 -5.60 -10.16 11.46
N LEU A 79 -6.48 -9.81 10.52
CA LEU A 79 -6.58 -8.46 9.94
C LEU A 79 -7.40 -7.48 10.78
N GLY A 80 -8.00 -7.91 11.91
CA GLY A 80 -8.86 -7.09 12.76
C GLY A 80 -10.27 -6.84 12.19
N LEU A 81 -10.72 -7.66 11.25
CA LEU A 81 -12.01 -7.55 10.56
C LEU A 81 -13.06 -8.44 11.22
N LEU A 82 -13.99 -7.85 11.96
CA LEU A 82 -14.93 -8.59 12.82
C LEU A 82 -16.33 -8.70 12.21
N THR A 83 -16.89 -7.60 11.72
CA THR A 83 -18.31 -7.52 11.34
C THR A 83 -18.44 -7.29 9.84
N PRO A 84 -18.71 -8.33 9.03
CA PRO A 84 -18.89 -8.15 7.60
C PRO A 84 -20.24 -7.51 7.30
N THR A 85 -20.25 -6.54 6.38
CA THR A 85 -21.48 -5.98 5.85
C THR A 85 -21.92 -6.76 4.60
N ALA A 86 -23.20 -7.11 4.49
CA ALA A 86 -23.70 -7.80 3.31
C ALA A 86 -23.72 -6.85 2.10
N ALA A 87 -23.09 -7.27 1.00
CA ALA A 87 -23.05 -6.51 -0.24
C ALA A 87 -23.56 -7.36 -1.43
N PRO A 88 -24.33 -6.78 -2.37
CA PRO A 88 -24.78 -7.49 -3.56
C PRO A 88 -23.63 -7.96 -4.44
N TRP A 89 -23.64 -9.22 -4.83
CA TRP A 89 -22.61 -9.78 -5.71
C TRP A 89 -22.43 -9.00 -7.02
N PRO A 90 -23.48 -8.52 -7.72
CA PRO A 90 -23.28 -7.77 -8.97
C PRO A 90 -22.43 -6.51 -8.82
N MET A 91 -22.51 -5.81 -7.68
CA MET A 91 -21.67 -4.64 -7.41
C MET A 91 -20.24 -5.04 -7.05
N LEU A 92 -20.07 -6.12 -6.28
CA LEU A 92 -18.73 -6.60 -5.97
C LEU A 92 -18.04 -7.11 -7.24
N ALA A 93 -18.76 -7.83 -8.11
CA ALA A 93 -18.28 -8.47 -9.33
C ALA A 93 -17.69 -7.48 -10.36
N THR A 94 -18.11 -6.22 -10.34
CA THR A 94 -17.62 -5.16 -11.22
C THR A 94 -16.39 -4.43 -10.69
N LEU A 95 -16.02 -4.63 -9.42
CA LEU A 95 -14.80 -4.03 -8.86
C LEU A 95 -13.54 -4.76 -9.38
N PRO A 96 -12.43 -4.03 -9.55
CA PRO A 96 -11.14 -4.64 -9.85
C PRO A 96 -10.76 -5.62 -8.74
N GLU A 97 -10.29 -6.80 -9.12
CA GLU A 97 -9.87 -7.84 -8.19
C GLU A 97 -8.38 -7.80 -7.93
N GLY A 98 -8.04 -7.80 -6.65
CA GLY A 98 -6.68 -7.95 -6.16
C GLY A 98 -6.36 -9.39 -5.74
N PRO A 99 -5.11 -9.63 -5.31
CA PRO A 99 -4.70 -10.91 -4.74
C PRO A 99 -5.57 -11.31 -3.54
N GLU A 100 -5.66 -12.61 -3.29
CA GLU A 100 -6.31 -13.10 -2.09
C GLU A 100 -5.45 -12.79 -0.85
N LEU A 101 -6.10 -12.31 0.21
CA LEU A 101 -5.52 -12.15 1.54
C LEU A 101 -5.57 -13.50 2.26
N SER A 102 -4.38 -14.06 2.50
CA SER A 102 -4.16 -15.27 3.28
C SER A 102 -2.75 -15.22 3.88
N GLY A 103 -2.53 -15.96 4.97
CA GLY A 103 -1.19 -16.08 5.55
C GLY A 103 -0.15 -16.66 4.58
N ALA A 104 -0.58 -17.59 3.70
CA ALA A 104 0.28 -18.17 2.67
C ALA A 104 0.72 -17.12 1.63
N ASN A 105 -0.21 -16.29 1.14
CA ASN A 105 0.12 -15.22 0.19
C ASN A 105 0.91 -14.08 0.84
N ALA A 106 0.80 -13.90 2.16
CA ALA A 106 1.62 -12.93 2.89
C ALA A 106 3.05 -13.44 3.15
N SER A 107 3.28 -14.75 3.09
CA SER A 107 4.59 -15.38 3.37
C SER A 107 5.52 -15.39 2.16
N VAL A 108 5.44 -14.39 1.28
CA VAL A 108 6.30 -14.28 0.09
C VAL A 108 7.66 -13.70 0.49
N ALA A 109 8.72 -14.44 0.20
CA ALA A 109 10.09 -13.94 0.38
C ALA A 109 10.42 -12.92 -0.72
N TYR A 110 10.87 -11.74 -0.33
CA TYR A 110 11.45 -10.75 -1.22
C TYR A 110 12.96 -10.69 -0.99
N ASP A 111 13.74 -10.83 -2.06
CA ASP A 111 15.16 -10.49 -2.04
C ASP A 111 15.27 -8.98 -2.25
N VAL A 112 15.83 -8.29 -1.26
CA VAL A 112 16.02 -6.84 -1.31
C VAL A 112 17.51 -6.61 -1.52
N VAL A 113 17.87 -6.18 -2.73
CA VAL A 113 19.20 -5.59 -2.96
C VAL A 113 19.20 -4.25 -2.23
N ALA A 114 19.94 -4.18 -1.12
CA ALA A 114 20.18 -2.92 -0.44
C ALA A 114 20.76 -1.94 -1.46
N ALA A 115 20.14 -0.76 -1.58
CA ALA A 115 20.79 0.34 -2.27
C ALA A 115 22.15 0.56 -1.60
N ASP A 116 23.21 0.63 -2.41
CA ASP A 116 24.54 0.99 -1.94
C ASP A 116 24.39 2.24 -1.06
N PRO A 117 24.89 2.24 0.19
CA PRO A 117 24.84 3.44 1.01
C PRO A 117 25.46 4.56 0.18
N PRO A 118 24.85 5.76 0.13
CA PRO A 118 25.39 6.85 -0.66
C PRO A 118 26.85 7.04 -0.25
N VAL A 119 27.78 6.72 -1.17
CA VAL A 119 29.19 7.03 -1.01
C VAL A 119 29.22 8.49 -0.59
N PRO A 120 29.76 8.81 0.61
CA PRO A 120 29.87 10.20 1.01
C PRO A 120 30.62 10.90 -0.11
N ALA A 121 29.96 11.91 -0.70
CA ALA A 121 30.54 12.68 -1.78
C ALA A 121 31.98 13.03 -1.39
N PRO A 122 32.98 12.88 -2.30
CA PRO A 122 34.32 13.32 -2.00
C PRO A 122 34.19 14.76 -1.50
N GLY A 123 34.61 14.99 -0.25
CA GLY A 123 34.60 16.32 0.33
C GLY A 123 35.35 17.27 -0.62
N PRO A 124 35.01 18.57 -0.64
CA PRO A 124 35.73 19.52 -1.48
C PRO A 124 37.22 19.34 -1.19
N ALA A 125 38.00 19.14 -2.25
CA ALA A 125 39.45 19.09 -2.14
C ALA A 125 39.87 20.32 -1.33
N THR A 126 40.41 20.11 -0.13
CA THR A 126 41.11 21.17 0.58
C THR A 126 42.33 21.49 -0.28
N GLU A 127 42.15 22.47 -1.14
CA GLU A 127 43.22 23.16 -1.82
C GLU A 127 44.21 23.61 -0.73
N CYS A 128 45.43 23.09 -0.76
CA CYS A 128 46.49 23.48 0.17
C CYS A 128 46.72 24.99 0.02
N PRO A 129 46.40 25.84 1.03
CA PRO A 129 46.69 27.25 0.93
C PRO A 129 48.17 27.43 1.25
N GLY A 130 48.95 27.72 0.21
CA GLY A 130 50.40 27.93 0.31
C GLY A 130 51.16 26.92 -0.54
N GLY A 131 51.37 27.27 -1.82
CA GLY A 131 51.98 26.41 -2.84
C GLY A 131 53.35 25.88 -2.45
N GLN A 132 53.39 24.69 -1.85
CA GLN A 132 54.61 23.96 -1.52
C GLN A 132 54.38 22.44 -1.63
N CYS A 133 53.63 21.96 -2.62
CA CYS A 133 53.74 20.55 -3.02
C CYS A 133 55.09 20.36 -3.70
N ARG A 134 56.16 20.23 -2.89
CA ARG A 134 57.47 19.81 -3.35
C ARG A 134 57.32 18.45 -4.01
N GLN A 135 57.37 18.46 -5.34
CA GLN A 135 57.66 17.29 -6.17
C GLN A 135 58.92 16.64 -5.60
N GLN A 136 58.77 15.42 -5.09
CA GLN A 136 59.89 14.58 -4.71
C GLN A 136 60.19 13.69 -5.92
N PRO A 137 61.27 13.94 -6.70
CA PRO A 137 61.69 13.01 -7.73
C PRO A 137 62.41 11.87 -7.02
N HIS A 138 61.69 10.80 -6.68
CA HIS A 138 62.37 9.55 -6.38
C HIS A 138 62.76 8.87 -7.69
N GLN A 139 63.96 9.24 -8.12
CA GLN A 139 64.86 8.48 -8.97
C GLN A 139 65.17 7.09 -8.37
N ALA A 140 65.69 6.24 -9.26
CA ALA A 140 66.26 4.88 -9.13
C ALA A 140 65.32 3.80 -9.69
N ASP A 141 65.44 3.39 -10.96
CA ASP A 141 66.57 2.71 -11.63
C ASP A 141 66.78 1.27 -11.13
N ARG A 142 66.67 0.33 -12.09
CA ARG A 142 67.20 -1.05 -12.14
C ARG A 142 66.96 -2.04 -11.00
#